data_AF-S7X6W2-F1
#
_entry.id   AF-S7X6W2-F1
#
_cell.length_a   1.000
_cell.length_b   1.000
_cell.length_c   1.000
_cell.angle_alpha   90.00
_cell.angle_beta   90.00
_cell.angle_gamma   90.00
#
_symmetry.space_group_name_H-M   'P 1'
#
loop_
_entity.id
_entity.type
_entity.pdbx_description
1 polymer ?
#
loop_
_entity_poly.entity_id
_entity_poly.type
_entity_poly.pdbx_seq_one_letter_code
_entity_poly.pdbx_strand_id
1 'polypeptide(L)'
;MRNPINFVLIVLILMYGCSQKQAPQDPTVIVSGKIINLESEEVTLFHDGEIANGKIDGEGNFKLKFEGDEGLVYSLFSGRTRFELYLSQGDSIFITADAKNTSSTFEVQGDHEKETRYLVRKRQTETEIGLKYPVELMEKSKEGYFKLKESLFTLSKVKFEEFKKQDNIDPMFVIKEEAYFTYSPLLYDVLYPVYQASFTGMAKDSIDFPMEEVNAKLATIPLDQKQLLNVGCYTQLIDTRISNLTSEILKSDKTLTSEDKARTLAIDSLLKDKSVNDHFVYTSIKSNMEYRGPVYVKEAYEKFMKENESPKYAEKLKN
;
A
#
# COMPACT_ATOMS: atom_id res chain seq x y z
N MET A 1 16.46 56.32 -25.21
CA MET A 1 17.24 55.08 -25.07
C MET A 1 16.85 54.44 -23.75
N ARG A 2 16.05 53.36 -23.78
CA ARG A 2 15.59 52.65 -22.58
C ARG A 2 16.73 51.75 -22.09
N ASN A 3 17.16 51.95 -20.85
CA ASN A 3 18.30 51.27 -20.24
C ASN A 3 18.01 49.75 -20.12
N PRO A 4 18.70 48.87 -20.86
CA PRO A 4 18.44 47.42 -20.81
C PRO A 4 18.84 46.80 -19.46
N ILE A 5 19.62 47.51 -18.65
CA ILE A 5 20.15 47.05 -17.37
C ILE A 5 19.04 46.87 -16.31
N ASN A 6 17.98 47.68 -16.34
CA ASN A 6 16.87 47.56 -15.37
C ASN A 6 15.93 46.38 -15.67
N PHE A 7 15.92 45.85 -16.90
CA PHE A 7 15.06 44.71 -17.25
C PHE A 7 15.70 43.37 -16.85
N VAL A 8 17.03 43.28 -16.85
CA VAL A 8 17.78 42.07 -16.49
C VAL A 8 17.68 41.77 -14.98
N LEU A 9 17.64 42.79 -14.12
CA LEU A 9 17.51 42.59 -12.67
C LEU A 9 16.12 42.07 -12.25
N ILE A 10 15.05 42.46 -12.95
CA ILE A 10 13.69 42.04 -12.65
C ILE A 10 13.46 40.57 -13.06
N VAL A 11 14.08 40.13 -14.16
CA VAL A 11 14.00 38.73 -14.62
C VAL A 11 14.79 37.77 -13.71
N LEU A 12 15.89 38.24 -13.09
CA LEU A 12 16.68 37.43 -12.15
C LEU A 12 15.97 37.19 -10.80
N ILE A 13 15.17 38.14 -10.31
CA ILE A 13 14.41 37.98 -9.05
C ILE A 13 13.23 37.01 -9.22
N LEU A 14 12.65 36.92 -10.42
CA LEU A 14 11.56 35.97 -10.71
C LEU A 14 12.03 34.52 -10.82
N MET A 15 13.33 34.26 -11.05
CA MET A 15 13.87 32.89 -11.11
C MET A 15 14.28 32.30 -9.74
N TYR A 16 14.32 33.11 -8.67
CA TYR A 16 14.56 32.64 -7.30
C TYR A 16 13.26 32.43 -6.49
N GLY A 17 12.09 32.65 -7.11
CA GLY A 17 10.78 32.53 -6.44
C GLY A 17 10.19 31.12 -6.35
N CYS A 18 10.92 30.08 -6.78
CA CYS A 18 10.43 28.69 -6.71
C CYS A 18 11.37 27.80 -5.89
N SER A 19 10.76 26.98 -5.04
CA SER A 19 11.33 25.84 -4.30
C SER A 19 11.85 26.09 -2.88
N GLN A 20 11.08 26.81 -2.06
CA GLN A 20 10.97 26.42 -0.65
C GLN A 20 9.64 25.67 -0.48
N LYS A 21 9.67 24.34 -0.58
CA LYS A 21 8.64 23.52 0.05
C LYS A 21 8.70 23.87 1.54
N GLN A 22 7.79 24.72 2.01
CA GLN A 22 7.60 24.94 3.43
C GLN A 22 7.35 23.56 4.04
N ALA A 23 8.15 23.18 5.05
CA ALA A 23 7.83 22.01 5.86
C ALA A 23 6.38 22.15 6.36
N PRO A 24 5.58 21.07 6.41
CA PRO A 24 4.22 21.13 6.92
C PRO A 24 4.21 21.87 8.26
N GLN A 25 3.30 22.83 8.41
CA GLN A 25 3.28 23.75 9.56
C GLN A 25 2.94 23.03 10.89
N ASP A 26 2.52 21.77 10.82
CA ASP A 26 2.43 20.76 11.88
C ASP A 26 2.24 19.39 11.16
N PRO A 27 3.08 18.36 11.38
CA PRO A 27 2.89 17.06 10.72
C PRO A 27 1.72 16.25 11.28
N THR A 28 1.09 16.72 12.36
CA THR A 28 0.00 16.03 13.05
C THR A 28 -1.22 15.86 12.15
N VAL A 29 -1.61 14.60 11.93
CA VAL A 29 -2.86 14.22 11.29
C VAL A 29 -3.97 14.12 12.34
N ILE A 30 -5.15 14.64 12.01
CA ILE A 30 -6.34 14.60 12.85
C ILE A 30 -7.44 13.84 12.13
N VAL A 31 -7.85 12.71 12.70
CA VAL A 31 -9.02 11.96 12.23
C VAL A 31 -10.08 12.05 13.32
N SER A 32 -11.20 12.69 13.02
CA SER A 32 -12.33 12.80 13.93
C SER A 32 -13.62 12.36 13.25
N GLY A 33 -14.66 12.10 14.02
CA GLY A 33 -15.93 11.72 13.42
C GLY A 33 -16.99 11.31 14.40
N LYS A 34 -18.13 10.91 13.84
CA LYS A 34 -19.28 10.36 14.55
C LYS A 34 -19.76 9.09 13.85
N ILE A 35 -19.67 7.95 14.53
CA ILE A 35 -20.15 6.67 14.01
C ILE A 35 -21.21 6.13 14.96
N ILE A 36 -22.43 5.95 14.44
CA ILE A 36 -23.55 5.41 15.21
C ILE A 36 -23.70 3.91 15.00
N ASN A 37 -24.44 3.24 15.90
CA ASN A 37 -24.73 1.81 15.86
C ASN A 37 -23.48 0.89 15.89
N LEU A 38 -22.41 1.32 16.55
CA LEU A 38 -21.21 0.51 16.71
C LEU A 38 -21.36 -0.61 17.73
N GLU A 39 -20.64 -1.71 17.49
CA GLU A 39 -20.50 -2.84 18.42
C GLU A 39 -19.32 -2.65 19.39
N SER A 40 -18.47 -1.64 19.17
CA SER A 40 -17.23 -1.37 19.89
C SER A 40 -17.23 0.07 20.42
N GLU A 41 -16.68 0.26 21.62
CA GLU A 41 -16.44 1.58 22.24
C GLU A 41 -15.06 2.17 21.87
N GLU A 42 -14.34 1.51 20.97
CA GLU A 42 -12.99 1.87 20.53
C GLU A 42 -12.91 2.00 19.01
N VAL A 43 -12.08 2.94 18.58
CA VAL A 43 -11.57 3.08 17.20
C VAL A 43 -10.07 2.86 17.19
N THR A 44 -9.59 2.14 16.17
CA THR A 44 -8.16 1.91 15.97
C THR A 44 -7.80 2.15 14.52
N LEU A 45 -6.77 2.94 14.27
CA LEU A 45 -6.25 3.26 12.95
C LEU A 45 -5.01 2.41 12.65
N PHE A 46 -4.99 1.77 11.49
CA PHE A 46 -3.92 0.90 11.04
C PHE A 46 -3.31 1.34 9.71
N HIS A 47 -2.02 1.07 9.55
CA HIS A 47 -1.33 1.01 8.25
C HIS A 47 -0.48 -0.28 8.17
N ASP A 48 0.78 -0.24 8.64
CA ASP A 48 1.70 -1.40 8.77
C ASP A 48 1.66 -2.02 10.18
N GLY A 49 0.64 -1.66 10.95
CA GLY A 49 0.51 -1.85 12.39
C GLY A 49 -0.47 -0.83 12.95
N GLU A 50 -0.75 -0.93 14.25
CA GLU A 50 -1.56 0.07 14.95
C GLU A 50 -0.80 1.41 15.00
N ILE A 51 -1.46 2.48 14.53
CA ILE A 51 -0.90 3.83 14.47
C ILE A 51 -1.48 4.71 15.57
N ALA A 52 -2.77 4.60 15.81
CA ALA A 52 -3.49 5.34 16.85
C ALA A 52 -4.72 4.57 17.30
N ASN A 53 -5.07 4.69 18.57
CA ASN A 53 -6.33 4.20 19.12
C ASN A 53 -7.02 5.31 19.94
N GLY A 54 -8.32 5.16 20.13
CA GLY A 54 -9.11 6.11 20.90
C GLY A 54 -10.47 5.56 21.28
N LYS A 55 -11.04 6.14 22.34
CA LYS A 55 -12.39 5.81 22.78
C LYS A 55 -13.43 6.58 21.99
N ILE A 56 -14.59 5.95 21.86
CA ILE A 56 -15.80 6.52 21.31
C ILE A 56 -16.69 6.92 22.49
N ASP A 57 -17.24 8.13 22.46
CA ASP A 57 -18.17 8.58 23.49
C ASP A 57 -19.57 7.98 23.33
N GLY A 58 -20.46 8.21 24.30
CA GLY A 58 -21.84 7.70 24.28
C GLY A 58 -22.70 8.23 23.13
N GLU A 59 -22.25 9.24 22.40
CA GLU A 59 -22.92 9.78 21.22
C GLU A 59 -22.29 9.28 19.90
N GLY A 60 -21.27 8.42 19.98
CA GLY A 60 -20.57 7.87 18.82
C GLY A 60 -19.42 8.74 18.32
N ASN A 61 -19.03 9.82 19.03
CA ASN A 61 -17.95 10.70 18.58
C ASN A 61 -16.57 10.15 18.98
N PHE A 62 -15.57 10.41 18.14
CA PHE A 62 -14.18 10.06 18.41
C PHE A 62 -13.21 11.09 17.83
N LYS A 63 -11.97 11.06 18.32
CA LYS A 63 -10.86 11.86 17.79
C LYS A 63 -9.53 11.15 17.98
N LEU A 64 -8.79 10.99 16.90
CA LEU A 64 -7.43 10.45 16.84
C LEU A 64 -6.46 11.55 16.40
N LYS A 65 -5.23 11.48 16.91
CA LYS A 65 -4.11 12.33 16.52
C LYS A 65 -2.86 11.47 16.41
N PHE A 66 -2.10 11.64 15.34
CA PHE A 66 -0.85 10.92 15.11
C PHE A 66 0.02 11.65 14.11
N GLU A 67 1.29 11.30 14.01
CA GLU A 67 2.16 11.75 12.93
C GLU A 67 2.03 10.80 11.74
N GLY A 68 1.64 11.33 10.58
CA GLY A 68 1.41 10.56 9.38
C GLY A 68 2.64 10.48 8.47
N ASP A 69 2.66 9.49 7.59
CA ASP A 69 3.51 9.47 6.39
C ASP A 69 2.74 10.10 5.21
N GLU A 70 3.44 10.54 4.16
CA GLU A 70 2.84 11.26 3.01
C GLU A 70 1.96 10.33 2.13
N GLY A 71 0.69 10.72 1.95
CA GLY A 71 -0.25 10.17 0.98
C GLY A 71 -0.51 8.67 1.13
N LEU A 72 -0.79 8.17 2.32
CA LEU A 72 -1.06 6.74 2.57
C LEU A 72 -2.55 6.44 2.68
N VAL A 73 -2.90 5.18 2.42
CA VAL A 73 -4.22 4.65 2.77
C VAL A 73 -4.13 3.99 4.15
N TYR A 74 -4.91 4.52 5.10
CA TYR A 74 -5.08 3.98 6.44
C TYR A 74 -6.40 3.24 6.56
N SER A 75 -6.45 2.22 7.42
CA SER A 75 -7.68 1.51 7.75
C SER A 75 -8.13 1.86 9.17
N LEU A 76 -9.25 2.55 9.30
CA LEU A 76 -9.90 2.82 10.58
C LEU A 76 -10.87 1.68 10.89
N PHE A 77 -10.68 1.03 12.02
CA PHE A 77 -11.55 -0.03 12.52
C PHE A 77 -12.33 0.40 13.75
N SER A 78 -13.56 -0.09 13.85
CA SER A 78 -14.29 -0.15 15.11
C SER A 78 -15.11 -1.44 15.14
N GLY A 79 -14.68 -2.40 15.97
CA GLY A 79 -15.16 -3.78 15.90
C GLY A 79 -14.93 -4.37 14.51
N ARG A 80 -16.01 -4.75 13.83
CA ARG A 80 -15.97 -5.36 12.47
C ARG A 80 -16.09 -4.33 11.35
N THR A 81 -16.36 -3.08 11.69
CA THR A 81 -16.54 -2.00 10.71
C THR A 81 -15.18 -1.43 10.32
N ARG A 82 -14.94 -1.30 9.01
CA ARG A 82 -13.69 -0.81 8.43
C ARG A 82 -13.93 0.35 7.47
N PHE A 83 -13.17 1.42 7.62
CA PHE A 83 -13.12 2.56 6.71
C PHE A 83 -11.71 2.70 6.13
N GLU A 84 -11.60 3.00 4.83
CA GLU A 84 -10.31 3.33 4.20
C GLU A 84 -10.24 4.85 4.03
N LEU A 85 -9.14 5.43 4.52
CA LEU A 85 -8.93 6.87 4.57
C LEU A 85 -7.62 7.19 3.84
N TYR A 86 -7.65 8.10 2.89
CA TYR A 86 -6.42 8.61 2.26
C TYR A 86 -5.96 9.84 3.04
N LEU A 87 -4.77 9.76 3.65
CA LEU A 87 -4.23 10.79 4.54
C LEU A 87 -2.75 11.06 4.27
N SER A 88 -2.38 12.31 4.44
CA SER A 88 -1.05 12.91 4.34
C SER A 88 -0.73 13.68 5.62
N GLN A 89 0.54 14.07 5.77
CA GLN A 89 1.00 14.86 6.93
C GLN A 89 0.23 16.18 7.06
N GLY A 90 -0.24 16.47 8.27
CA GLY A 90 -0.95 17.71 8.58
C GLY A 90 -2.45 17.70 8.24
N ASP A 91 -2.98 16.62 7.68
CA ASP A 91 -4.39 16.53 7.31
C ASP A 91 -5.33 16.58 8.51
N SER A 92 -6.51 17.14 8.30
CA SER A 92 -7.62 17.07 9.22
C SER A 92 -8.90 16.65 8.50
N ILE A 93 -9.45 15.50 8.91
CA ILE A 93 -10.71 14.99 8.37
C ILE A 93 -11.77 14.75 9.45
N PHE A 94 -13.03 14.90 9.03
CA PHE A 94 -14.20 14.54 9.80
C PHE A 94 -15.04 13.51 9.03
N ILE A 95 -15.32 12.36 9.64
CA ILE A 95 -16.15 11.31 9.05
C ILE A 95 -17.46 11.10 9.80
N THR A 96 -18.50 10.73 9.08
CA THR A 96 -19.76 10.25 9.67
C THR A 96 -20.17 8.94 9.01
N ALA A 97 -20.78 8.04 9.78
CA ALA A 97 -21.34 6.80 9.24
C ALA A 97 -22.36 6.17 10.20
N ASP A 98 -23.27 5.38 9.64
CA ASP A 98 -24.02 4.34 10.36
C ASP A 98 -23.30 3.00 10.14
N ALA A 99 -22.81 2.39 11.22
CA ALA A 99 -22.09 1.12 11.15
C ALA A 99 -22.92 -0.03 10.55
N LYS A 100 -24.25 0.05 10.59
CA LYS A 100 -25.14 -0.94 9.97
C LYS A 100 -25.28 -0.78 8.46
N ASN A 101 -24.94 0.40 7.92
CA ASN A 101 -25.10 0.70 6.51
C ASN A 101 -24.00 1.67 6.01
N THR A 102 -22.75 1.28 6.25
CA THR A 102 -21.59 2.16 5.98
C THR A 102 -21.47 2.54 4.50
N SER A 103 -21.86 1.65 3.59
CA SER A 103 -21.74 1.89 2.15
C SER A 103 -22.58 3.09 1.68
N SER A 104 -23.76 3.31 2.24
CA SER A 104 -24.63 4.42 1.83
C SER A 104 -24.62 5.62 2.77
N THR A 105 -24.08 5.48 3.98
CA THR A 105 -24.11 6.53 5.02
C THR A 105 -22.75 7.14 5.32
N PHE A 106 -21.67 6.60 4.76
CA PHE A 106 -20.34 7.18 4.95
C PHE A 106 -20.23 8.54 4.27
N GLU A 107 -19.95 9.55 5.07
CA GLU A 107 -19.55 10.88 4.60
C GLU A 107 -18.18 11.23 5.17
N VAL A 108 -17.44 12.01 4.39
CA VAL A 108 -16.13 12.55 4.76
C VAL A 108 -16.09 14.01 4.34
N GLN A 109 -15.48 14.84 5.19
CA GLN A 109 -15.21 16.25 4.97
C GLN A 109 -13.77 16.56 5.40
N GLY A 110 -13.15 17.54 4.75
CA GLY A 110 -11.79 18.01 5.05
C GLY A 110 -10.79 17.62 3.97
N ASP A 111 -9.54 17.41 4.38
CA ASP A 111 -8.46 17.09 3.47
C ASP A 111 -8.67 15.74 2.76
N HIS A 112 -8.30 15.68 1.48
CA HIS A 112 -8.45 14.50 0.63
C HIS A 112 -9.82 13.78 0.68
N GLU A 113 -10.90 14.54 0.89
CA GLU A 113 -12.26 13.98 0.95
C GLU A 113 -12.67 13.26 -0.34
N LYS A 114 -12.15 13.69 -1.49
CA LYS A 114 -12.50 13.12 -2.81
C LYS A 114 -11.86 11.75 -3.00
N GLU A 115 -10.58 11.64 -2.68
CA GLU A 115 -9.78 10.41 -2.69
C GLU A 115 -10.37 9.39 -1.72
N THR A 116 -10.65 9.81 -0.48
CA THR A 116 -11.26 8.96 0.54
C THR A 116 -12.65 8.45 0.10
N ARG A 117 -13.49 9.33 -0.45
CA ARG A 117 -14.80 8.94 -0.99
C ARG A 117 -14.67 7.99 -2.19
N TYR A 118 -13.66 8.19 -3.03
CA TYR A 118 -13.36 7.30 -4.14
C TYR A 118 -12.99 5.89 -3.64
N LEU A 119 -12.14 5.75 -2.61
CA LEU A 119 -11.78 4.43 -2.05
C LEU A 119 -13.00 3.65 -1.57
N VAL A 120 -13.95 4.32 -0.91
CA VAL A 120 -15.22 3.69 -0.47
C VAL A 120 -16.05 3.22 -1.66
N ARG A 121 -16.18 4.04 -2.71
CA ARG A 121 -16.89 3.68 -3.95
C ARG A 121 -16.18 2.57 -4.73
N LYS A 122 -14.85 2.54 -4.72
CA LYS A 122 -14.05 1.48 -5.36
C LYS A 122 -14.41 0.13 -4.75
N ARG A 123 -14.45 0.00 -3.42
CA ARG A 123 -14.85 -1.24 -2.75
C ARG A 123 -16.27 -1.70 -3.12
N GLN A 124 -17.20 -0.77 -3.31
CA GLN A 124 -18.58 -1.11 -3.74
C GLN A 124 -18.61 -1.80 -5.12
N THR A 125 -17.60 -1.55 -5.96
CA THR A 125 -17.47 -2.22 -7.27
C THR A 125 -17.34 -3.73 -7.14
N GLU A 126 -16.67 -4.22 -6.09
CA GLU A 126 -16.59 -5.67 -5.81
C GLU A 126 -17.99 -6.23 -5.56
N THR A 127 -18.79 -5.55 -4.73
CA THR A 127 -20.16 -5.94 -4.44
C THR A 127 -21.08 -5.84 -5.66
N GLU A 128 -20.90 -4.83 -6.51
CA GLU A 128 -21.67 -4.65 -7.76
C GLU A 128 -21.48 -5.81 -8.74
N ILE A 129 -20.29 -6.42 -8.77
CA ILE A 129 -20.01 -7.59 -9.60
C ILE A 129 -20.28 -8.92 -8.87
N GLY A 130 -20.85 -8.87 -7.67
CA GLY A 130 -21.26 -10.03 -6.89
C GLY A 130 -20.15 -10.67 -6.03
N LEU A 131 -19.05 -9.96 -5.77
CA LEU A 131 -18.04 -10.38 -4.81
C LEU A 131 -18.32 -9.78 -3.43
N LYS A 132 -18.38 -10.60 -2.40
CA LYS A 132 -18.42 -10.13 -1.01
C LYS A 132 -17.01 -9.95 -0.44
N TYR A 133 -16.09 -10.80 -0.89
CA TYR A 133 -14.68 -10.78 -0.49
C TYR A 133 -13.79 -11.03 -1.72
N PRO A 134 -12.62 -10.38 -1.82
CA PRO A 134 -11.69 -10.61 -2.94
C PRO A 134 -11.30 -12.07 -3.15
N VAL A 135 -11.24 -12.88 -2.08
CA VAL A 135 -10.89 -14.31 -2.14
C VAL A 135 -11.90 -15.14 -2.93
N GLU A 136 -13.17 -14.73 -3.00
CA GLU A 136 -14.21 -15.45 -3.76
C GLU A 136 -13.93 -15.46 -5.27
N LEU A 137 -13.11 -14.51 -5.76
CA LEU A 137 -12.63 -14.54 -7.14
C LEU A 137 -11.68 -15.72 -7.38
N MET A 138 -10.85 -16.05 -6.39
CA MET A 138 -9.89 -17.15 -6.47
C MET A 138 -10.54 -18.52 -6.37
N GLU A 139 -11.75 -18.62 -5.81
CA GLU A 139 -12.54 -19.86 -5.74
C GLU A 139 -13.15 -20.25 -7.09
N LYS A 140 -13.25 -19.32 -8.05
CA LYS A 140 -13.89 -19.59 -9.34
C LYS A 140 -13.05 -20.55 -10.20
N SER A 141 -13.73 -21.28 -11.10
CA SER A 141 -13.05 -22.00 -12.18
C SER A 141 -12.17 -21.05 -13.00
N LYS A 142 -11.16 -21.58 -13.70
CA LYS A 142 -10.22 -20.77 -14.50
C LYS A 142 -10.93 -19.76 -15.42
N GLU A 143 -11.93 -20.21 -16.17
CA GLU A 143 -12.71 -19.34 -17.06
C GLU A 143 -13.53 -18.29 -16.28
N GLY A 144 -14.21 -18.71 -15.21
CA GLY A 144 -14.98 -17.82 -14.35
C GLY A 144 -14.12 -16.76 -13.67
N TYR A 145 -12.91 -17.15 -13.25
CA TYR A 145 -11.89 -16.27 -12.69
C TYR A 145 -11.48 -15.19 -13.69
N PHE A 146 -11.06 -15.56 -14.90
CA PHE A 146 -10.63 -14.57 -15.90
C PHE A 146 -11.75 -13.58 -16.26
N LYS A 147 -12.97 -14.10 -16.48
CA LYS A 147 -14.14 -13.28 -16.80
C LYS A 147 -14.48 -12.29 -15.68
N LEU A 148 -14.50 -12.75 -14.43
CA LEU A 148 -14.88 -11.91 -13.30
C LEU A 148 -13.77 -10.92 -12.93
N LYS A 149 -12.50 -11.33 -13.03
CA LYS A 149 -11.34 -10.46 -12.89
C LYS A 149 -11.36 -9.33 -13.91
N GLU A 150 -11.57 -9.65 -15.18
CA GLU A 150 -11.67 -8.64 -16.25
C GLU A 150 -12.81 -7.66 -15.99
N SER A 151 -13.98 -8.17 -15.57
CA SER A 151 -15.13 -7.33 -15.20
C SER A 151 -14.81 -6.39 -14.04
N LEU A 152 -14.16 -6.90 -12.98
CA LEU A 152 -13.74 -6.11 -11.82
C LEU A 152 -12.85 -4.95 -12.22
N PHE A 153 -11.74 -5.25 -12.92
CA PHE A 153 -10.76 -4.22 -13.25
C PHE A 153 -11.24 -3.26 -14.32
N THR A 154 -12.05 -3.72 -15.28
CA THR A 154 -12.65 -2.84 -16.29
C THR A 154 -13.60 -1.83 -15.64
N LEU A 155 -14.56 -2.31 -14.84
CA LEU A 155 -15.53 -1.43 -14.19
C LEU A 155 -14.86 -0.46 -13.22
N SER A 156 -13.91 -0.97 -12.41
CA SER A 156 -13.14 -0.14 -11.47
C SER A 156 -12.30 0.92 -12.20
N LYS A 157 -11.69 0.57 -13.35
CA LYS A 157 -10.89 1.50 -14.15
C LYS A 157 -11.74 2.59 -14.78
N VAL A 158 -12.94 2.28 -15.28
CA VAL A 158 -13.88 3.31 -15.78
C VAL A 158 -14.22 4.32 -14.68
N LYS A 159 -14.55 3.85 -13.47
CA LYS A 159 -14.84 4.73 -12.33
C LYS A 159 -13.63 5.58 -11.93
N PHE A 160 -12.42 5.03 -12.02
CA PHE A 160 -11.19 5.76 -11.75
C PHE A 160 -10.91 6.86 -12.79
N GLU A 161 -11.07 6.57 -14.09
CA GLU A 161 -10.88 7.58 -15.13
C GLU A 161 -11.92 8.71 -15.03
N GLU A 162 -13.13 8.43 -14.55
CA GLU A 162 -14.10 9.48 -14.22
C GLU A 162 -13.67 10.29 -12.99
N PHE A 163 -13.19 9.62 -11.94
CA PHE A 163 -12.68 10.27 -10.74
C PHE A 163 -11.54 11.26 -11.05
N LYS A 164 -10.60 10.86 -11.92
CA LYS A 164 -9.45 11.69 -12.33
C LYS A 164 -9.82 13.02 -13.01
N LYS A 165 -11.05 13.17 -13.52
CA LYS A 165 -11.50 14.41 -14.17
C LYS A 165 -11.88 15.50 -13.18
N GLN A 166 -11.97 15.18 -11.90
CA GLN A 166 -12.26 16.16 -10.85
C GLN A 166 -11.07 17.10 -10.64
N ASP A 167 -11.34 18.34 -10.26
CA ASP A 167 -10.28 19.29 -9.90
C ASP A 167 -9.68 18.97 -8.52
N ASN A 168 -8.42 19.39 -8.31
CA ASN A 168 -7.71 19.30 -7.02
C ASN A 168 -7.62 17.87 -6.46
N ILE A 169 -7.33 16.89 -7.31
CA ILE A 169 -6.97 15.54 -6.88
C ILE A 169 -5.47 15.48 -6.60
N ASP A 170 -5.07 14.82 -5.52
CA ASP A 170 -3.68 14.59 -5.18
C ASP A 170 -2.97 13.77 -6.29
N PRO A 171 -1.92 14.32 -6.93
CA PRO A 171 -1.16 13.59 -7.93
C PRO A 171 -0.56 12.27 -7.40
N MET A 172 -0.18 12.23 -6.13
CA MET A 172 0.38 11.03 -5.51
C MET A 172 -0.68 9.93 -5.37
N PHE A 173 -1.94 10.30 -5.10
CA PHE A 173 -3.06 9.37 -5.13
C PHE A 173 -3.22 8.76 -6.52
N VAL A 174 -3.21 9.60 -7.56
CA VAL A 174 -3.36 9.15 -8.95
C VAL A 174 -2.26 8.17 -9.35
N ILE A 175 -1.00 8.48 -9.02
CA ILE A 175 0.15 7.58 -9.31
C ILE A 175 -0.04 6.21 -8.66
N LYS A 176 -0.43 6.18 -7.38
CA LYS A 176 -0.60 4.92 -6.63
C LYS A 176 -1.78 4.12 -7.12
N GLU A 177 -2.88 4.79 -7.48
CA GLU A 177 -4.07 4.13 -7.97
C GLU A 177 -3.89 3.63 -9.42
N GLU A 178 -3.13 4.34 -10.25
CA GLU A 178 -2.69 3.81 -11.56
C GLU A 178 -1.84 2.55 -11.38
N ALA A 179 -0.90 2.56 -10.43
CA ALA A 179 -0.12 1.38 -10.09
C ALA A 179 -1.00 0.22 -9.61
N TYR A 180 -2.08 0.47 -8.84
CA TYR A 180 -3.05 -0.57 -8.49
C TYR A 180 -3.61 -1.26 -9.74
N PHE A 181 -4.03 -0.51 -10.76
CA PHE A 181 -4.55 -1.07 -12.01
C PHE A 181 -3.48 -1.75 -12.87
N THR A 182 -2.23 -1.30 -12.78
CA THR A 182 -1.10 -1.93 -13.48
C THR A 182 -0.72 -3.28 -12.86
N TYR A 183 -0.64 -3.35 -11.53
CA TYR A 183 0.00 -4.48 -10.84
C TYR A 183 -1.00 -5.48 -10.24
N SER A 184 -2.16 -5.03 -9.75
CA SER A 184 -3.12 -5.94 -9.11
C SER A 184 -3.61 -7.07 -10.02
N PRO A 185 -3.93 -6.85 -11.31
CA PRO A 185 -4.36 -7.96 -12.18
C PRO A 185 -3.34 -9.10 -12.28
N LEU A 186 -2.04 -8.77 -12.27
CA LEU A 186 -0.95 -9.74 -12.30
C LEU A 186 -0.75 -10.40 -10.93
N LEU A 187 -0.88 -9.65 -9.83
CA LEU A 187 -0.84 -10.24 -8.49
C LEU A 187 -1.94 -11.28 -8.32
N TYR A 188 -3.14 -11.01 -8.82
CA TYR A 188 -4.24 -11.95 -8.77
C TYR A 188 -3.89 -13.24 -9.55
N ASP A 189 -3.22 -13.13 -10.70
CA ASP A 189 -2.76 -14.28 -11.47
C ASP A 189 -1.69 -15.10 -10.75
N VAL A 190 -0.78 -14.43 -10.03
CA VAL A 190 0.23 -15.10 -9.19
C VAL A 190 -0.42 -15.87 -8.04
N LEU A 191 -1.46 -15.30 -7.42
CA LEU A 191 -2.14 -15.88 -6.26
C LEU A 191 -3.15 -16.97 -6.62
N TYR A 192 -3.76 -16.92 -7.80
CA TYR A 192 -4.84 -17.82 -8.19
C TYR A 192 -4.50 -19.32 -8.00
N PRO A 193 -3.37 -19.86 -8.51
CA PRO A 193 -3.05 -21.27 -8.31
C PRO A 193 -2.80 -21.64 -6.85
N VAL A 194 -2.29 -20.71 -6.04
CA VAL A 194 -2.05 -20.94 -4.60
C VAL A 194 -3.38 -21.14 -3.88
N TYR A 195 -4.35 -20.25 -4.11
CA TYR A 195 -5.66 -20.36 -3.49
C TYR A 195 -6.47 -21.54 -4.04
N GLN A 196 -6.45 -21.77 -5.35
CA GLN A 196 -7.11 -22.92 -5.96
C GLN A 196 -6.60 -24.25 -5.41
N ALA A 197 -5.29 -24.40 -5.24
CA ALA A 197 -4.70 -25.56 -4.59
C ALA A 197 -5.27 -25.77 -3.18
N SER A 198 -5.39 -24.69 -2.40
CA SER A 198 -5.99 -24.75 -1.06
C SER A 198 -7.47 -25.13 -1.08
N PHE A 199 -8.26 -24.65 -2.05
CA PHE A 199 -9.70 -24.94 -2.14
C PHE A 199 -10.00 -26.34 -2.64
N THR A 200 -9.18 -26.84 -3.55
CA THR A 200 -9.38 -28.14 -4.22
C THR A 200 -8.61 -29.28 -3.55
N GLY A 201 -7.66 -28.97 -2.66
CA GLY A 201 -6.73 -29.94 -2.08
C GLY A 201 -5.70 -30.48 -3.07
N MET A 202 -5.58 -29.89 -4.26
CA MET A 202 -4.59 -30.27 -5.27
C MET A 202 -3.24 -29.61 -4.99
N ALA A 203 -2.16 -30.20 -5.50
CA ALA A 203 -0.86 -29.53 -5.51
C ALA A 203 -0.92 -28.29 -6.41
N LYS A 204 -0.24 -27.19 -6.00
CA LYS A 204 -0.17 -25.92 -6.76
C LYS A 204 0.27 -26.14 -8.21
N ASP A 205 1.28 -26.97 -8.42
CA ASP A 205 1.85 -27.24 -9.75
C ASP A 205 0.93 -28.11 -10.62
N SER A 206 -0.17 -28.64 -10.07
CA SER A 206 -1.20 -29.40 -10.79
C SER A 206 -2.40 -28.54 -11.20
N ILE A 207 -2.46 -27.27 -10.80
CA ILE A 207 -3.52 -26.36 -11.21
C ILE A 207 -3.27 -25.93 -12.66
N ASP A 208 -4.24 -26.20 -13.56
CA ASP A 208 -4.19 -25.72 -14.95
C ASP A 208 -4.29 -24.20 -14.99
N PHE A 209 -3.15 -23.53 -15.13
CA PHE A 209 -3.07 -22.07 -15.22
C PHE A 209 -1.83 -21.67 -16.05
N PRO A 210 -1.88 -20.58 -16.84
CA PRO A 210 -0.77 -20.19 -17.73
C PRO A 210 0.40 -19.54 -16.95
N MET A 211 1.01 -20.30 -16.03
CA MET A 211 2.06 -19.77 -15.14
C MET A 211 3.31 -19.33 -15.86
N GLU A 212 3.63 -19.90 -17.03
CA GLU A 212 4.76 -19.44 -17.85
C GLU A 212 4.57 -17.97 -18.29
N GLU A 213 3.37 -17.62 -18.77
CA GLU A 213 3.04 -16.23 -19.15
C GLU A 213 3.03 -15.29 -17.94
N VAL A 214 2.50 -15.76 -16.80
CA VAL A 214 2.49 -14.99 -15.55
C VAL A 214 3.92 -14.71 -15.09
N ASN A 215 4.78 -15.71 -15.09
CA ASN A 215 6.19 -15.57 -14.71
C ASN A 215 6.96 -14.66 -15.68
N ALA A 216 6.67 -14.73 -16.98
CA ALA A 216 7.26 -13.83 -17.97
C ALA A 216 6.87 -12.36 -17.68
N LYS A 217 5.59 -12.09 -17.41
CA LYS A 217 5.13 -10.74 -17.02
C LYS A 217 5.76 -10.29 -15.70
N LEU A 218 5.81 -11.17 -14.70
CA LEU A 218 6.43 -10.90 -13.40
C LEU A 218 7.90 -10.49 -13.54
N ALA A 219 8.66 -11.14 -14.42
CA ALA A 219 10.07 -10.81 -14.66
C ALA A 219 10.29 -9.39 -15.23
N THR A 220 9.29 -8.83 -15.91
CA THR A 220 9.35 -7.48 -16.51
C THR A 220 8.99 -6.34 -15.57
N ILE A 221 8.51 -6.63 -14.36
CA ILE A 221 8.13 -5.58 -13.40
C ILE A 221 9.34 -4.71 -13.05
N PRO A 222 9.23 -3.37 -13.15
CA PRO A 222 10.28 -2.46 -12.71
C PRO A 222 10.57 -2.61 -11.22
N LEU A 223 11.85 -2.61 -10.85
CA LEU A 223 12.31 -2.90 -9.47
C LEU A 223 12.80 -1.66 -8.72
N ASP A 224 12.58 -0.47 -9.27
CA ASP A 224 13.17 0.80 -8.85
C ASP A 224 12.13 1.89 -8.56
N GLN A 225 10.84 1.54 -8.47
CA GLN A 225 9.75 2.51 -8.31
C GLN A 225 9.54 2.88 -6.83
N LYS A 226 10.43 3.72 -6.29
CA LYS A 226 10.45 4.17 -4.89
C LYS A 226 9.10 4.70 -4.39
N GLN A 227 8.39 5.44 -5.24
CA GLN A 227 7.10 6.04 -4.93
C GLN A 227 5.97 5.02 -4.74
N LEU A 228 6.20 3.77 -5.13
CA LEU A 228 5.23 2.67 -5.05
C LEU A 228 5.51 1.70 -3.88
N LEU A 229 6.48 2.01 -3.01
CA LEU A 229 6.83 1.14 -1.87
C LEU A 229 5.73 1.00 -0.81
N ASN A 230 4.66 1.79 -0.90
CA ASN A 230 3.43 1.68 -0.09
C ASN A 230 2.23 1.15 -0.90
N VAL A 231 2.44 0.73 -2.15
CA VAL A 231 1.41 0.10 -2.98
C VAL A 231 1.54 -1.41 -2.83
N GLY A 232 0.69 -1.99 -1.98
CA GLY A 232 0.79 -3.39 -1.57
C GLY A 232 0.87 -4.40 -2.73
N CYS A 233 0.16 -4.17 -3.85
CA CYS A 233 0.24 -5.08 -4.98
C CYS A 233 1.59 -5.02 -5.72
N TYR A 234 2.24 -3.86 -5.77
CA TYR A 234 3.56 -3.70 -6.35
C TYR A 234 4.62 -4.40 -5.48
N THR A 235 4.59 -4.14 -4.17
CA THR A 235 5.58 -4.71 -3.25
C THR A 235 5.44 -6.23 -3.12
N GLN A 236 4.23 -6.78 -3.14
CA GLN A 236 4.00 -8.24 -3.13
C GLN A 236 4.52 -8.94 -4.40
N LEU A 237 4.45 -8.28 -5.56
CA LEU A 237 5.01 -8.86 -6.79
C LEU A 237 6.54 -8.89 -6.74
N ILE A 238 7.18 -7.84 -6.21
CA ILE A 238 8.63 -7.87 -5.96
C ILE A 238 8.97 -8.95 -4.94
N ASP A 239 8.20 -9.07 -3.86
CA ASP A 239 8.39 -10.09 -2.83
C ASP A 239 8.33 -11.50 -3.42
N THR A 240 7.38 -11.74 -4.35
CA THR A 240 7.28 -13.00 -5.08
C THR A 240 8.57 -13.30 -5.86
N ARG A 241 9.16 -12.30 -6.53
CA ARG A 241 10.44 -12.48 -7.24
C ARG A 241 11.59 -12.76 -6.30
N ILE A 242 11.65 -12.06 -5.16
CA ILE A 242 12.65 -12.31 -4.11
C ILE A 242 12.52 -13.75 -3.61
N SER A 243 11.31 -14.21 -3.31
CA SER A 243 11.04 -15.56 -2.80
C SER A 243 11.37 -16.65 -3.82
N ASN A 244 11.12 -16.42 -5.11
CA ASN A 244 11.55 -17.31 -6.20
C ASN A 244 13.08 -17.41 -6.26
N LEU A 245 13.78 -16.29 -6.28
CA LEU A 245 15.25 -16.26 -6.31
C LEU A 245 15.86 -16.85 -5.04
N THR A 246 15.25 -16.62 -3.88
CA THR A 246 15.64 -17.25 -2.59
C THR A 246 15.59 -18.77 -2.71
N SER A 247 14.51 -19.31 -3.28
CA SER A 247 14.35 -20.74 -3.51
C SER A 247 15.40 -21.30 -4.48
N GLU A 248 15.75 -20.55 -5.54
CA GLU A 248 16.80 -20.93 -6.48
C GLU A 248 18.20 -20.95 -5.84
N ILE A 249 18.50 -19.95 -5.00
CA ILE A 249 19.74 -19.88 -4.23
C ILE A 249 19.85 -21.09 -3.29
N LEU A 250 18.81 -21.42 -2.52
CA LEU A 250 18.82 -22.58 -1.62
C LEU A 250 18.96 -23.92 -2.35
N LYS A 251 18.39 -24.03 -3.57
CA LYS A 251 18.54 -25.24 -4.40
C LYS A 251 19.96 -25.38 -4.96
N SER A 252 20.61 -24.28 -5.31
CA SER A 252 21.93 -24.26 -5.94
C SER A 252 23.08 -24.31 -4.94
N ASP A 253 22.94 -23.67 -3.77
CA ASP A 253 23.94 -23.67 -2.69
C ASP A 253 23.45 -24.48 -1.49
N LYS A 254 23.85 -25.76 -1.46
CA LYS A 254 23.50 -26.68 -0.36
C LYS A 254 24.21 -26.36 0.96
N THR A 255 25.21 -25.46 0.96
CA THR A 255 25.89 -25.04 2.20
C THR A 255 25.10 -23.98 2.95
N LEU A 256 24.19 -23.29 2.25
CA LEU A 256 23.35 -22.26 2.82
C LEU A 256 22.11 -22.89 3.48
N THR A 257 22.17 -23.06 4.80
CA THR A 257 21.07 -23.68 5.57
C THR A 257 20.07 -22.65 6.12
N SER A 258 20.31 -21.36 5.91
CA SER A 258 19.46 -20.27 6.41
C SER A 258 18.72 -19.60 5.28
N GLU A 259 17.39 -19.73 5.30
CA GLU A 259 16.49 -19.04 4.39
C GLU A 259 16.65 -17.52 4.48
N ASP A 260 16.88 -16.97 5.67
CA ASP A 260 17.08 -15.53 5.87
C ASP A 260 18.35 -15.01 5.17
N LYS A 261 19.42 -15.80 5.18
CA LYS A 261 20.66 -15.46 4.45
C LYS A 261 20.44 -15.55 2.95
N ALA A 262 19.76 -16.59 2.48
CA ALA A 262 19.40 -16.74 1.07
C ALA A 262 18.54 -15.58 0.57
N ARG A 263 17.58 -15.17 1.39
CA ARG A 263 16.67 -14.06 1.10
C ARG A 263 17.40 -12.72 1.06
N THR A 264 18.31 -12.49 2.00
CA THR A 264 19.17 -11.29 1.98
C THR A 264 20.00 -11.23 0.69
N LEU A 265 20.60 -12.35 0.28
CA LEU A 265 21.34 -12.44 -0.99
C LEU A 265 20.44 -12.20 -2.20
N ALA A 266 19.20 -12.73 -2.19
CA ALA A 266 18.23 -12.48 -3.24
C ALA A 266 17.86 -10.99 -3.35
N ILE A 267 17.63 -10.32 -2.21
CA ILE A 267 17.35 -8.87 -2.16
C ILE A 267 18.52 -8.06 -2.74
N ASP A 268 19.74 -8.31 -2.28
CA ASP A 268 20.95 -7.60 -2.75
C ASP A 268 21.25 -7.88 -4.24
N SER A 269 20.93 -9.08 -4.71
CA SER A 269 21.10 -9.48 -6.10
C SER A 269 20.05 -8.83 -7.02
N LEU A 270 18.79 -8.79 -6.60
CA LEU A 270 17.67 -8.36 -7.43
C LEU A 270 17.45 -6.83 -7.40
N LEU A 271 17.56 -6.21 -6.22
CA LEU A 271 17.17 -4.82 -5.99
C LEU A 271 18.41 -3.92 -5.96
N LYS A 272 18.67 -3.25 -7.09
CA LYS A 272 19.84 -2.36 -7.25
C LYS A 272 19.61 -0.94 -6.79
N ASP A 273 18.37 -0.48 -6.81
CA ASP A 273 18.04 0.78 -6.20
C ASP A 273 18.07 0.65 -4.67
N LYS A 274 18.86 1.51 -4.02
CA LYS A 274 19.13 1.40 -2.59
C LYS A 274 17.91 1.66 -1.71
N SER A 275 17.03 2.59 -2.08
CA SER A 275 15.83 2.88 -1.30
C SER A 275 14.81 1.74 -1.37
N VAL A 276 14.72 1.08 -2.53
CA VAL A 276 13.89 -0.12 -2.70
C VAL A 276 14.52 -1.30 -1.96
N ASN A 277 15.82 -1.55 -2.11
CA ASN A 277 16.54 -2.57 -1.36
C ASN A 277 16.34 -2.40 0.16
N ASP A 278 16.57 -1.20 0.68
CA ASP A 278 16.42 -0.90 2.10
C ASP A 278 15.02 -1.20 2.62
N HIS A 279 13.97 -0.92 1.83
CA HIS A 279 12.60 -1.24 2.19
C HIS A 279 12.40 -2.75 2.36
N PHE A 280 12.88 -3.58 1.41
CA PHE A 280 12.70 -5.02 1.48
C PHE A 280 13.59 -5.68 2.55
N VAL A 281 14.81 -5.17 2.78
CA VAL A 281 15.65 -5.61 3.91
C VAL A 281 14.97 -5.28 5.24
N TYR A 282 14.48 -4.05 5.41
CA TYR A 282 13.72 -3.62 6.58
C TYR A 282 12.52 -4.53 6.83
N THR A 283 11.66 -4.75 5.84
CA THR A 283 10.46 -5.57 5.96
C THR A 283 10.82 -7.02 6.32
N SER A 284 11.90 -7.56 5.75
CA SER A 284 12.38 -8.90 6.08
C SER A 284 12.91 -9.00 7.52
N ILE A 285 13.62 -7.99 8.01
CA ILE A 285 14.10 -7.94 9.40
C ILE A 285 12.93 -7.81 10.36
N LYS A 286 12.02 -6.86 10.12
CA LYS A 286 10.85 -6.61 10.96
C LYS A 286 10.00 -7.87 11.12
N SER A 287 9.62 -8.50 10.01
CA SER A 287 8.79 -9.71 10.02
C SER A 287 9.46 -10.87 10.78
N ASN A 288 10.75 -11.11 10.55
CA ASN A 288 11.48 -12.16 11.28
C ASN A 288 11.68 -11.82 12.77
N MET A 289 11.85 -10.55 13.11
CA MET A 289 11.95 -10.10 14.50
C MET A 289 10.64 -10.35 15.24
N GLU A 290 9.50 -10.03 14.63
CA GLU A 290 8.16 -10.26 15.18
C GLU A 290 7.84 -11.75 15.31
N TYR A 291 8.20 -12.56 14.30
CA TYR A 291 7.85 -13.98 14.27
C TYR A 291 8.79 -14.87 15.12
N ARG A 292 10.11 -14.62 15.07
CA ARG A 292 11.13 -15.51 15.65
C ARG A 292 11.90 -14.86 16.80
N GLY A 293 11.79 -13.55 16.97
CA GLY A 293 12.50 -12.78 17.98
C GLY A 293 13.85 -12.23 17.50
N PRO A 294 14.44 -11.29 18.25
CA PRO A 294 15.60 -10.50 17.84
C PRO A 294 16.88 -11.31 17.62
N VAL A 295 17.02 -12.47 18.27
CA VAL A 295 18.21 -13.34 18.15
C VAL A 295 18.40 -13.83 16.72
N TYR A 296 17.31 -14.04 15.96
CA TYR A 296 17.37 -14.60 14.61
C TYR A 296 17.68 -13.57 13.53
N VAL A 297 17.59 -12.27 13.85
CA VAL A 297 17.81 -11.20 12.88
C VAL A 297 19.06 -10.37 13.16
N LYS A 298 19.80 -10.67 14.23
CA LYS A 298 20.92 -9.85 14.71
C LYS A 298 21.93 -9.48 13.61
N GLU A 299 22.41 -10.46 12.84
CA GLU A 299 23.40 -10.24 11.77
C GLU A 299 22.85 -9.33 10.66
N ALA A 300 21.61 -9.58 10.22
CA ALA A 300 20.94 -8.79 9.18
C ALA A 300 20.64 -7.35 9.68
N TYR A 301 20.20 -7.21 10.93
CA TYR A 301 19.97 -5.94 11.60
C TYR A 301 21.26 -5.12 11.69
N GLU A 302 22.35 -5.69 12.21
CA GLU A 302 23.63 -5.00 12.36
C GLU A 302 24.19 -4.55 10.99
N LYS A 303 24.11 -5.41 9.96
CA LYS A 303 24.46 -5.04 8.58
C LYS A 303 23.60 -3.88 8.08
N PHE A 304 22.28 -3.99 8.22
CA PHE A 304 21.35 -2.96 7.77
C PHE A 304 21.59 -1.61 8.46
N MET A 305 21.79 -1.59 9.78
CA MET A 305 22.06 -0.36 10.53
C MET A 305 23.37 0.32 10.09
N LYS A 306 24.34 -0.43 9.58
CA LYS A 306 25.61 0.09 9.04
C LYS A 306 25.49 0.58 7.59
N GLU A 307 24.67 -0.07 6.78
CA GLU A 307 24.67 0.09 5.32
C GLU A 307 23.42 0.76 4.73
N ASN A 308 22.36 1.00 5.51
CA ASN A 308 21.13 1.64 5.00
C ASN A 308 21.36 3.12 4.62
N GLU A 309 20.66 3.57 3.58
CA GLU A 309 20.60 4.99 3.16
C GLU A 309 19.21 5.59 3.41
N SER A 310 18.36 4.86 4.14
CA SER A 310 16.96 5.21 4.39
C SER A 310 16.69 5.36 5.89
N PRO A 311 17.00 6.53 6.51
CA PRO A 311 16.97 6.73 7.96
C PRO A 311 15.64 6.35 8.62
N LYS A 312 14.52 6.58 7.92
CA LYS A 312 13.16 6.24 8.41
C LYS A 312 13.02 4.76 8.78
N TYR A 313 13.65 3.84 8.05
CA TYR A 313 13.56 2.41 8.34
C TYR A 313 14.45 2.01 9.51
N ALA A 314 15.62 2.64 9.62
CA ALA A 314 16.51 2.45 10.77
C ALA A 314 15.88 2.94 12.09
N GLU A 315 15.08 4.02 12.03
CA GLU A 315 14.30 4.50 13.17
C GLU A 315 13.16 3.53 13.52
N LYS A 316 12.38 3.07 12.52
CA LYS A 316 11.28 2.11 12.72
C LYS A 316 11.74 0.77 13.33
N LEU A 317 12.99 0.34 13.17
CA LEU A 317 13.52 -0.88 13.79
C LEU A 317 14.07 -0.70 15.23
N LYS A 318 14.15 0.54 15.72
CA LYS A 318 14.60 0.80 17.11
C LYS A 318 13.44 0.78 18.11
N ASN A 319 12.22 0.98 17.61
CA ASN A 319 10.98 1.04 18.37
C ASN A 319 10.29 -0.34 18.34
#